data_AF-A0A1J1IGL1-F1
#
_entry.id   AF-A0A1J1IGL1-F1
#
_cell.length_a   1.000
_cell.length_b   1.000
_cell.length_c   1.000
_cell.angle_alpha   90.00
_cell.angle_beta   90.00
_cell.angle_gamma   90.00
#
_symmetry.space_group_name_H-M   'P 1'
#
loop_
_entity.id
_entity.type
_entity.pdbx_description
1 polymer ?
#
loop_
_entity_poly.entity_id
_entity_poly.type
_entity_poly.pdbx_seq_one_letter_code
_entity_poly.pdbx_strand_id
1 'polypeptide(L)'
;MSTLCRVFARVNGKDVYRSLLPYLIGAIESYFNDTDDVLELEKQNDEFLYHFVLLSNIVRGNSVEIQPYIDEIIPVMDKLLLCKCKIANRTGANMLTNLLVSLSTMQTNDVKTVPEAYTMSLKDFLPIRYWARKMDRNEKFDWFQPGEKERKICEKLIYHYLLPIVEKFQKYIRDEEEITRDGMCTYLYVVTGILKCNNFLDNWNEEPIRIVETVTTNSPFKLTLGFDGLEIFMPDGSNVRLALMKVMNKLQEKILEKSEDDIKSLKQLLAVYEKIHHRIHSNSSYESQIKSYQLSKQFQEFKLCCVRKDICAVVTSRIIRLT
;
A
#
# COMPACT_ATOMS: atom_id res chain seq x y z
N MET A 1 17.74 -10.59 -2.73
CA MET A 1 18.43 -9.34 -2.34
C MET A 1 17.47 -8.19 -2.04
N SER A 2 16.49 -7.90 -2.92
CA SER A 2 15.51 -6.79 -2.74
C SER A 2 14.75 -6.80 -1.41
N THR A 3 14.30 -7.96 -0.93
CA THR A 3 13.63 -8.09 0.37
C THR A 3 14.52 -7.69 1.55
N LEU A 4 15.83 -7.93 1.46
CA LEU A 4 16.78 -7.55 2.51
C LEU A 4 16.96 -6.02 2.55
N CYS A 5 17.04 -5.38 1.39
CA CYS A 5 17.10 -3.92 1.30
C CYS A 5 15.87 -3.24 1.89
N ARG A 6 14.68 -3.85 1.73
CA ARG A 6 13.47 -3.39 2.43
C ARG A 6 13.61 -3.46 3.96
N VAL A 7 14.21 -4.52 4.49
CA VAL A 7 14.46 -4.65 5.94
C VAL A 7 15.40 -3.54 6.41
N PHE A 8 16.48 -3.27 5.67
CA PHE A 8 17.38 -2.16 6.00
C PHE A 8 16.67 -0.81 5.94
N ALA A 9 15.86 -0.55 4.90
CA ALA A 9 15.08 0.68 4.80
C ALA A 9 14.04 0.83 5.93
N ARG A 10 13.53 -0.28 6.48
CA ARG A 10 12.62 -0.25 7.64
C ARG A 10 13.35 0.03 8.95
N VAL A 11 14.53 -0.57 9.15
CA VAL A 11 15.28 -0.48 10.43
C VAL A 11 16.12 0.81 10.52
N ASN A 12 16.69 1.26 9.41
CA ASN A 12 17.52 2.46 9.31
C ASN A 12 17.19 3.27 8.04
N GLY A 13 15.93 3.71 7.92
CA GLY A 13 15.43 4.39 6.73
C GLY A 13 16.26 5.61 6.33
N LYS A 14 16.63 6.45 7.29
CA LYS A 14 17.37 7.70 7.05
C LYS A 14 18.66 7.50 6.24
N ASP A 15 19.54 6.60 6.68
CA ASP A 15 20.83 6.38 6.00
C ASP A 15 20.66 5.60 4.69
N VAL A 16 19.72 4.65 4.67
CA VAL A 16 19.45 3.81 3.50
C VAL A 16 18.85 4.64 2.37
N TYR A 17 17.86 5.50 2.65
CA TYR A 17 17.27 6.38 1.65
C TYR A 17 18.28 7.41 1.16
N ARG A 18 19.04 8.03 2.06
CA ARG A 18 20.08 8.99 1.68
C ARG A 18 21.13 8.39 0.73
N SER A 19 21.50 7.13 0.93
CA SER A 19 22.59 6.49 0.16
C SER A 19 22.10 5.79 -1.11
N LEU A 20 21.02 5.00 -1.01
CA LEU A 20 20.57 4.15 -2.11
C LEU A 20 19.57 4.84 -3.03
N LEU A 21 18.70 5.71 -2.52
CA LEU A 21 17.61 6.25 -3.32
C LEU A 21 18.11 7.13 -4.48
N PRO A 22 19.03 8.10 -4.27
CA PRO A 22 19.56 8.90 -5.37
C PRO A 22 20.32 8.06 -6.41
N TYR A 23 21.05 7.03 -5.97
CA TYR A 23 21.74 6.11 -6.86
C TYR A 23 20.76 5.34 -7.75
N LEU A 24 19.69 4.79 -7.17
CA LEU A 24 18.70 4.02 -7.92
C LEU A 24 17.90 4.89 -8.89
N ILE A 25 17.51 6.09 -8.46
CA ILE A 25 16.84 7.06 -9.32
C ILE A 25 17.75 7.45 -10.48
N GLY A 26 19.00 7.83 -10.20
CA GLY A 26 19.97 8.21 -11.24
C GLY A 26 20.29 7.07 -12.22
N ALA A 27 20.43 5.83 -11.75
CA ALA A 27 20.65 4.67 -12.62
C ALA A 27 19.46 4.40 -13.55
N ILE A 28 18.24 4.53 -13.02
CA ILE A 28 17.00 4.40 -13.80
C ILE A 28 16.88 5.52 -14.82
N GLU A 29 17.17 6.76 -14.43
CA GLU A 29 17.12 7.93 -15.31
C GLU A 29 18.16 7.87 -16.42
N SER A 30 19.40 7.45 -16.12
CA SER A 30 20.44 7.23 -17.13
C SER A 30 19.94 6.23 -18.17
N TYR A 31 19.38 5.10 -17.74
CA TYR A 31 18.86 4.09 -18.67
C TYR A 31 17.76 4.64 -19.59
N PHE A 32 16.84 5.45 -19.05
CA PHE A 32 15.80 6.10 -19.84
C PHE A 32 16.34 7.14 -20.83
N ASN A 33 17.47 7.77 -20.53
CA ASN A 33 18.08 8.78 -21.41
C ASN A 33 19.00 8.15 -22.47
N ASP A 34 19.66 7.03 -22.14
CA ASP A 34 20.67 6.39 -22.98
C ASP A 34 20.07 5.43 -24.02
N THR A 35 18.83 5.01 -23.81
CA THR A 35 18.14 4.06 -24.69
C THR A 35 17.01 4.77 -25.43
N ASP A 36 16.99 4.69 -26.76
CA ASP A 36 15.89 5.24 -27.55
C ASP A 36 14.63 4.36 -27.42
N ASP A 37 13.45 4.99 -27.46
CA ASP A 37 12.14 4.31 -27.44
C ASP A 37 11.90 3.33 -26.28
N VAL A 38 12.52 3.56 -25.11
CA VAL A 38 12.40 2.68 -23.92
C VAL A 38 10.96 2.35 -23.56
N LEU A 39 10.06 3.33 -23.72
CA LEU A 39 8.65 3.17 -23.37
C LEU A 39 7.94 2.12 -24.23
N GLU A 40 8.33 1.95 -25.49
CA GLU A 40 7.70 1.04 -26.43
C GLU A 40 8.28 -0.38 -26.41
N LEU A 41 9.42 -0.58 -25.72
CA LEU A 41 10.06 -1.88 -25.59
C LEU A 41 9.17 -2.86 -24.80
N GLU A 42 8.90 -4.02 -25.41
CA GLU A 42 8.14 -5.09 -24.76
C GLU A 42 8.92 -5.77 -23.64
N LYS A 43 10.25 -5.86 -23.79
CA LYS A 43 11.17 -6.37 -22.78
C LYS A 43 12.25 -5.32 -22.50
N GLN A 44 12.40 -4.99 -21.22
CA GLN A 44 13.45 -4.12 -20.71
C GLN A 44 14.71 -4.91 -20.36
N ASN A 45 15.85 -4.23 -20.24
CA ASN A 45 17.09 -4.82 -19.74
C ASN A 45 16.88 -5.40 -18.32
N ASP A 46 17.42 -6.60 -18.07
CA ASP A 46 17.33 -7.27 -16.78
C ASP A 46 18.03 -6.47 -15.66
N GLU A 47 19.10 -5.74 -15.99
CA GLU A 47 19.77 -4.84 -15.04
C GLU A 47 18.86 -3.67 -14.64
N PHE A 48 18.19 -3.04 -15.61
CA PHE A 48 17.20 -1.98 -15.33
C PHE A 48 16.06 -2.51 -14.46
N LEU A 49 15.50 -3.68 -14.81
CA LEU A 49 14.44 -4.32 -14.02
C LEU A 49 14.91 -4.63 -12.59
N TYR A 50 16.17 -5.02 -12.41
CA TYR A 50 16.75 -5.25 -11.08
C TYR A 50 16.78 -3.97 -10.24
N HIS A 51 17.31 -2.87 -10.78
CA HIS A 51 17.31 -1.57 -10.10
C HIS A 51 15.90 -1.14 -9.73
N PHE A 52 14.95 -1.40 -10.62
CA PHE A 52 13.58 -1.01 -10.38
C PHE A 52 12.86 -1.86 -9.31
N VAL A 53 13.04 -3.18 -9.33
CA VAL A 53 12.54 -4.06 -8.27
C VAL A 53 13.16 -3.68 -6.92
N LEU A 54 14.42 -3.28 -6.92
CA LEU A 54 15.10 -2.80 -5.72
C LEU A 54 14.48 -1.49 -5.19
N LEU A 55 14.26 -0.51 -6.07
CA LEU A 55 13.57 0.75 -5.74
C LEU A 55 12.16 0.49 -5.19
N SER A 56 11.36 -0.34 -5.88
CA SER A 56 10.00 -0.70 -5.49
C SER A 56 9.94 -1.36 -4.10
N ASN A 57 10.99 -2.07 -3.67
CA ASN A 57 11.06 -2.67 -2.34
C ASN A 57 11.55 -1.71 -1.25
N ILE A 58 12.47 -0.80 -1.58
CA ILE A 58 13.02 0.19 -0.65
C ILE A 58 11.94 1.21 -0.24
N VAL A 59 11.09 1.63 -1.18
CA VAL A 59 9.97 2.55 -0.90
C VAL A 59 8.96 1.98 0.11
N ARG A 60 8.90 0.65 0.28
CA ARG A 60 8.06 -0.02 1.30
C ARG A 60 8.69 -0.07 2.70
N GLY A 61 9.77 0.66 2.92
CA GLY A 61 10.53 0.68 4.17
C GLY A 61 9.85 1.55 5.22
N ASN A 62 10.55 2.55 5.75
CA ASN A 62 10.03 3.45 6.77
C ASN A 62 9.15 4.56 6.14
N SER A 63 7.88 4.60 6.54
CA SER A 63 6.86 5.52 6.00
C SER A 63 7.09 7.00 6.32
N VAL A 64 7.90 7.33 7.34
CA VAL A 64 8.19 8.72 7.73
C VAL A 64 9.40 9.23 6.95
N GLU A 65 10.47 8.45 6.92
CA GLU A 65 11.74 8.85 6.31
C GLU A 65 11.69 8.90 4.77
N ILE A 66 10.70 8.26 4.14
CA ILE A 66 10.52 8.29 2.68
C ILE A 66 9.84 9.57 2.16
N GLN A 67 9.09 10.28 3.02
CA GLN A 67 8.26 11.43 2.64
C GLN A 67 9.02 12.55 1.90
N PRO A 68 10.27 12.91 2.28
CA PRO A 68 11.02 13.96 1.59
C PRO A 68 11.34 13.63 0.13
N TYR A 69 11.37 12.35 -0.23
CA TYR A 69 11.79 11.87 -1.55
C TYR A 69 10.64 11.60 -2.51
N ILE A 70 9.39 11.81 -2.08
CA ILE A 70 8.20 11.49 -2.88
C ILE A 70 8.21 12.24 -4.20
N ASP A 71 8.62 13.50 -4.18
CA ASP A 71 8.66 14.36 -5.38
C ASP A 71 9.72 13.90 -6.40
N GLU A 72 10.80 13.28 -5.95
CA GLU A 72 11.82 12.66 -6.82
C GLU A 72 11.36 11.30 -7.35
N ILE A 73 10.52 10.58 -6.61
CA ILE A 73 10.01 9.25 -6.98
C ILE A 73 8.90 9.35 -8.04
N ILE A 74 8.03 10.36 -7.97
CA ILE A 74 6.87 10.51 -8.87
C ILE A 74 7.29 10.48 -10.36
N PRO A 75 8.26 11.29 -10.84
CA PRO A 75 8.64 11.30 -12.25
C PRO A 75 9.15 9.94 -12.74
N VAL A 76 9.90 9.22 -11.89
CA VAL A 76 10.38 7.88 -12.21
C VAL A 76 9.21 6.92 -12.36
N MET A 77 8.27 6.96 -11.41
CA MET A 77 7.08 6.12 -11.42
C MET A 77 6.15 6.42 -12.61
N ASP A 78 6.04 7.69 -13.02
CA ASP A 78 5.28 8.12 -14.19
C ASP A 78 5.81 7.47 -15.47
N LYS A 79 7.14 7.53 -15.69
CA LYS A 79 7.79 6.88 -16.84
C LYS A 79 7.52 5.38 -16.87
N LEU A 80 7.56 4.73 -15.71
CA LEU A 80 7.39 3.28 -15.58
C LEU A 80 5.95 2.82 -15.84
N LEU A 81 4.96 3.62 -15.44
CA LEU A 81 3.55 3.35 -15.72
C LEU A 81 3.22 3.52 -17.22
N LEU A 82 4.02 4.30 -17.95
CA LEU A 82 3.89 4.46 -19.41
C LEU A 82 4.58 3.35 -20.20
N CYS A 83 5.49 2.57 -19.61
CA CYS A 83 6.18 1.50 -20.31
C CYS A 83 5.22 0.38 -20.79
N LYS A 84 5.35 -0.02 -22.06
CA LYS A 84 4.66 -1.18 -22.66
C LYS A 84 5.06 -2.51 -22.00
N CYS A 85 6.28 -2.59 -21.45
CA CYS A 85 6.75 -3.77 -20.73
C CYS A 85 5.90 -4.06 -19.49
N LYS A 86 5.19 -5.20 -19.50
CA LYS A 86 4.25 -5.60 -18.43
C LYS A 86 4.91 -5.72 -17.06
N ILE A 87 6.18 -6.12 -16.99
CA ILE A 87 6.91 -6.28 -15.73
C ILE A 87 7.22 -4.91 -15.11
N ALA A 88 7.70 -3.97 -15.93
CA ALA A 88 7.99 -2.60 -15.51
C ALA A 88 6.70 -1.91 -15.06
N ASN A 89 5.66 -1.93 -15.89
CA ASN A 89 4.38 -1.33 -15.58
C ASN A 89 3.76 -1.87 -14.27
N ARG A 90 3.68 -3.20 -14.12
CA ARG A 90 3.14 -3.83 -12.91
C ARG A 90 3.97 -3.49 -11.67
N THR A 91 5.28 -3.41 -11.81
CA THR A 91 6.15 -3.08 -10.69
C THR A 91 6.00 -1.60 -10.30
N GLY A 92 5.72 -0.71 -11.26
CA GLY A 92 5.31 0.70 -11.05
C GLY A 92 4.01 0.83 -10.29
N ALA A 93 2.96 0.17 -10.77
CA ALA A 93 1.66 0.19 -10.10
C ALA A 93 1.74 -0.44 -8.68
N ASN A 94 2.55 -1.47 -8.49
CA ASN A 94 2.81 -2.04 -7.16
C ASN A 94 3.58 -1.08 -6.25
N MET A 95 4.53 -0.32 -6.80
CA MET A 95 5.27 0.68 -6.04
C MET A 95 4.31 1.77 -5.52
N LEU A 96 3.46 2.32 -6.38
CA LEU A 96 2.39 3.27 -5.98
C LEU A 96 1.50 2.66 -4.90
N THR A 97 1.03 1.43 -5.12
CA THR A 97 0.18 0.72 -4.16
C THR A 97 0.85 0.59 -2.81
N ASN A 98 2.13 0.19 -2.78
CA ASN A 98 2.84 -0.01 -1.53
C ASN A 98 3.07 1.31 -0.79
N LEU A 99 3.35 2.40 -1.53
CA LEU A 99 3.54 3.73 -0.97
C LEU A 99 2.24 4.26 -0.34
N LEU A 100 1.12 4.13 -1.03
CA LEU A 100 -0.19 4.51 -0.50
C LEU A 100 -0.54 3.69 0.75
N VAL A 101 -0.33 2.37 0.72
CA VAL A 101 -0.58 1.51 1.87
C VAL A 101 0.35 1.85 3.04
N SER A 102 1.63 2.10 2.80
CA SER A 102 2.58 2.43 3.88
C SER A 102 2.26 3.76 4.56
N LEU A 103 1.74 4.74 3.81
CA LEU A 103 1.37 6.05 4.33
C LEU A 103 -0.03 6.09 4.94
N SER A 104 -0.93 5.17 4.58
CA SER A 104 -2.32 5.17 5.07
C SER A 104 -2.63 4.12 6.12
N THR A 105 -1.73 3.20 6.41
CA THR A 105 -1.96 2.11 7.38
C THR A 105 -1.27 2.40 8.70
N MET A 106 -1.95 2.15 9.83
CA MET A 106 -1.29 2.15 11.13
C MET A 106 -0.32 0.96 11.21
N GLN A 107 0.93 1.23 11.58
CA GLN A 107 2.00 0.22 11.60
C GLN A 107 2.88 0.40 12.84
N THR A 108 3.64 -0.63 13.20
CA THR A 108 4.69 -0.47 14.22
C THR A 108 6.03 -0.18 13.56
N ASN A 109 6.72 0.81 14.09
CA ASN A 109 8.13 1.07 13.81
C ASN A 109 9.03 0.20 14.69
N ASP A 110 8.45 -0.42 15.72
CA ASP A 110 9.17 -1.27 16.64
C ASP A 110 9.53 -2.62 16.00
N VAL A 111 10.75 -2.66 15.44
CA VAL A 111 11.42 -3.87 14.94
C VAL A 111 12.45 -4.37 15.96
N LYS A 112 12.74 -3.59 17.01
CA LYS A 112 13.91 -3.77 17.89
C LYS A 112 13.44 -4.16 19.29
N THR A 113 13.75 -5.38 19.73
CA THR A 113 13.41 -5.86 21.08
C THR A 113 13.96 -4.96 22.21
N VAL A 114 15.09 -4.30 21.97
CA VAL A 114 15.76 -3.39 22.90
C VAL A 114 16.28 -2.19 22.11
N PRO A 115 15.48 -1.12 21.93
CA PRO A 115 15.87 0.04 21.14
C PRO A 115 17.14 0.72 21.67
N GLU A 116 17.33 0.73 23.00
CA GLU A 116 18.46 1.38 23.68
C GLU A 116 19.81 0.78 23.28
N ALA A 117 19.84 -0.50 22.91
CA ALA A 117 21.04 -1.18 22.44
C ALA A 117 21.61 -0.55 21.15
N TYR A 118 20.81 0.22 20.42
CA TYR A 118 21.19 0.85 19.15
C TYR A 118 21.44 2.35 19.27
N THR A 119 21.05 2.97 20.38
CA THR A 119 21.18 4.43 20.59
C THR A 119 22.20 4.77 21.66
N MET A 120 22.39 3.90 22.66
CA MET A 120 23.29 4.12 23.79
C MET A 120 24.68 3.53 23.55
N SER A 121 25.70 4.15 24.17
CA SER A 121 27.06 3.62 24.18
C SER A 121 27.15 2.33 25.02
N LEU A 122 28.06 1.43 24.64
CA LEU A 122 28.33 0.20 25.39
C LEU A 122 28.77 0.42 26.84
N LYS A 123 29.27 1.63 27.16
CA LYS A 123 29.64 2.01 28.53
C LYS A 123 28.42 2.22 29.42
N ASP A 124 27.35 2.76 28.85
CA ASP A 124 26.12 3.13 29.57
C ASP A 124 25.07 2.03 29.50
N PHE A 125 25.13 1.20 28.46
CA PHE A 125 24.18 0.11 28.23
C PHE A 125 24.89 -1.14 27.72
N LEU A 126 24.69 -2.27 28.41
CA LEU A 126 25.28 -3.56 28.03
C LEU A 126 24.20 -4.48 27.43
N PRO A 127 24.09 -4.62 26.10
CA PRO A 127 22.97 -5.34 25.46
C PRO A 127 22.85 -6.81 25.88
N ILE A 128 23.98 -7.46 26.18
CA ILE A 128 24.01 -8.88 26.57
C ILE A 128 23.18 -9.18 27.82
N ARG A 129 23.01 -8.20 28.73
CA ARG A 129 22.19 -8.35 29.95
C ARG A 129 20.70 -8.45 29.64
N TYR A 130 20.29 -8.08 28.43
CA TYR A 130 18.91 -8.08 27.97
C TYR A 130 18.65 -9.16 26.92
N TRP A 131 19.53 -10.16 26.81
CA TRP A 131 19.29 -11.29 25.93
C TRP A 131 18.03 -12.05 26.36
N ALA A 132 17.17 -12.34 25.39
CA ALA A 132 15.86 -12.97 25.60
C ALA A 132 14.96 -12.21 26.60
N ARG A 133 15.22 -10.89 26.78
CA ARG A 133 14.33 -10.00 27.53
C ARG A 133 12.91 -10.14 26.97
N LYS A 134 11.99 -10.35 27.89
CA LYS A 134 10.56 -10.42 27.59
C LYS A 134 9.97 -9.03 27.71
N MET A 135 8.94 -8.76 26.93
CA MET A 135 8.28 -7.48 26.96
C MET A 135 7.52 -7.33 28.29
N ASP A 136 7.76 -6.25 29.02
CA ASP A 136 6.94 -5.92 30.18
C ASP A 136 5.55 -5.41 29.74
N ARG A 137 4.54 -5.54 30.60
CA ARG A 137 3.17 -5.08 30.32
C ARG A 137 3.08 -3.57 30.13
N ASN A 138 4.01 -2.83 30.72
CA ASN A 138 4.06 -1.37 30.70
C ASN A 138 4.95 -0.81 29.58
N GLU A 139 5.63 -1.67 28.81
CA GLU A 139 6.44 -1.21 27.67
C GLU A 139 5.54 -0.65 26.56
N LYS A 140 5.95 0.48 26.00
CA LYS A 140 5.22 1.18 24.94
C LYS A 140 5.72 0.72 23.59
N PHE A 141 4.80 0.56 22.65
CA PHE A 141 5.11 0.35 21.25
C PHE A 141 5.29 1.68 20.54
N ASP A 142 6.28 1.75 19.67
CA ASP A 142 6.40 2.85 18.72
C ASP A 142 5.44 2.62 17.56
N TRP A 143 4.32 3.34 17.59
CA TRP A 143 3.27 3.30 16.59
C TRP A 143 3.46 4.42 15.58
N PHE A 144 3.43 4.05 14.31
CA PHE A 144 3.17 4.98 13.23
C PHE A 144 1.67 5.10 13.01
N GLN A 145 1.12 6.25 13.41
CA GLN A 145 -0.25 6.65 13.10
C GLN A 145 -0.19 7.71 11.98
N PRO A 146 -0.76 7.45 10.79
CA PRO A 146 -0.87 8.47 9.76
C PRO A 146 -1.70 9.67 10.21
N GLY A 147 -1.26 10.86 9.86
CA GLY A 147 -1.97 12.11 10.12
C GLY A 147 -2.18 12.94 8.86
N GLU A 148 -2.31 14.26 9.06
CA GLU A 148 -2.63 15.19 7.98
C GLU A 148 -1.52 15.33 6.93
N LYS A 149 -0.25 15.13 7.31
CA LYS A 149 0.87 15.18 6.37
C LYS A 149 0.80 14.00 5.40
N GLU A 150 0.61 12.79 5.93
CA GLU A 150 0.48 11.57 5.16
C GLU A 150 -0.77 11.61 4.28
N ARG A 151 -1.90 12.12 4.82
CA ARG A 151 -3.14 12.32 4.06
C ARG A 151 -2.90 13.19 2.83
N LYS A 152 -2.24 14.34 2.98
CA LYS A 152 -1.92 15.25 1.85
C LYS A 152 -1.03 14.61 0.79
N ILE A 153 -0.06 13.79 1.20
CA ILE A 153 0.79 13.06 0.24
C ILE A 153 -0.04 12.02 -0.52
N CYS A 154 -0.88 11.24 0.19
CA CYS A 154 -1.79 10.30 -0.45
C CYS A 154 -2.77 11.00 -1.40
N GLU A 155 -3.35 12.14 -1.00
CA GLU A 155 -4.24 12.96 -1.82
C GLU A 155 -3.54 13.43 -3.10
N LYS A 156 -2.30 13.94 -2.99
CA LYS A 156 -1.47 14.31 -4.14
C LYS A 156 -1.28 13.14 -5.12
N LEU A 157 -0.90 11.97 -4.61
CA LEU A 157 -0.70 10.77 -5.43
C LEU A 157 -2.01 10.31 -6.08
N ILE A 158 -3.10 10.30 -5.32
CA ILE A 158 -4.43 9.92 -5.83
C ILE A 158 -4.83 10.87 -6.95
N TYR A 159 -4.69 12.18 -6.78
CA TYR A 159 -5.07 13.14 -7.81
C TYR A 159 -4.20 13.03 -9.06
N HIS A 160 -2.90 12.83 -8.88
CA HIS A 160 -1.94 12.69 -9.98
C HIS A 160 -2.24 11.47 -10.86
N TYR A 161 -2.59 10.32 -10.27
CA TYR A 161 -2.81 9.08 -11.03
C TYR A 161 -4.28 8.78 -11.35
N LEU A 162 -5.20 9.04 -10.42
CA LEU A 162 -6.61 8.65 -10.57
C LEU A 162 -7.35 9.53 -11.57
N LEU A 163 -7.16 10.86 -11.51
CA LEU A 163 -7.92 11.79 -12.33
C LEU A 163 -7.69 11.58 -13.83
N PRO A 164 -6.43 11.46 -14.32
CA PRO A 164 -6.20 11.19 -15.74
C PRO A 164 -6.77 9.84 -16.18
N ILE A 165 -6.74 8.82 -15.31
CA ILE A 165 -7.31 7.50 -15.60
C ILE A 165 -8.84 7.59 -15.73
N VAL A 166 -9.50 8.28 -14.79
CA VAL A 166 -10.96 8.48 -14.83
C VAL A 166 -11.36 9.25 -16.08
N GLU A 167 -10.61 10.28 -16.46
CA GLU A 167 -10.85 11.03 -17.69
C GLU A 167 -10.73 10.14 -18.94
N LYS A 168 -9.69 9.30 -19.02
CA LYS A 168 -9.53 8.32 -20.11
C LYS A 168 -10.68 7.33 -20.17
N PHE A 169 -11.12 6.80 -19.03
CA PHE A 169 -12.29 5.91 -19.00
C PHE A 169 -13.55 6.62 -19.50
N GLN A 170 -13.76 7.89 -19.12
CA GLN A 170 -14.91 8.64 -19.61
C GLN A 170 -14.85 8.90 -21.11
N LYS A 171 -13.67 9.24 -21.67
CA LYS A 171 -13.48 9.39 -23.13
C LYS A 171 -13.74 8.08 -23.87
N TYR A 172 -13.25 6.95 -23.33
CA TYR A 172 -13.53 5.62 -23.87
C TYR A 172 -15.01 5.25 -23.86
N ILE A 173 -15.72 5.57 -22.76
CA ILE A 173 -17.17 5.37 -22.65
C ILE A 173 -17.93 6.18 -23.72
N ARG A 174 -17.46 7.40 -24.03
CA ARG A 174 -18.05 8.30 -25.04
C ARG A 174 -17.59 8.01 -26.48
N ASP A 175 -16.81 6.96 -26.70
CA ASP A 175 -16.23 6.63 -28.01
C ASP A 175 -15.30 7.71 -28.59
N GLU A 176 -14.74 8.58 -27.74
CA GLU A 176 -13.81 9.65 -28.14
C GLU A 176 -12.36 9.17 -28.25
N GLU A 177 -11.98 8.15 -27.48
CA GLU A 177 -10.61 7.62 -27.41
C GLU A 177 -10.63 6.10 -27.31
N GLU A 178 -9.80 5.41 -28.09
CA GLU A 178 -9.63 3.96 -27.96
C GLU A 178 -8.57 3.63 -26.92
N ILE A 179 -8.87 2.67 -26.04
CA ILE A 179 -7.93 2.15 -25.05
C ILE A 179 -7.56 0.72 -25.45
N THR A 180 -6.26 0.45 -25.53
CA THR A 180 -5.76 -0.90 -25.78
C THR A 180 -6.10 -1.83 -24.62
N ARG A 181 -6.30 -3.14 -24.89
CA ARG A 181 -6.64 -4.13 -23.84
C ARG A 181 -5.61 -4.16 -22.70
N ASP A 182 -4.32 -4.09 -23.04
CA ASP A 182 -3.25 -4.04 -22.04
C ASP A 182 -3.24 -2.73 -21.25
N GLY A 183 -3.56 -1.59 -21.89
CA GLY A 183 -3.73 -0.30 -21.23
C GLY A 183 -4.92 -0.29 -20.26
N MET A 184 -6.07 -0.83 -20.68
CA MET A 184 -7.27 -0.96 -19.84
C MET A 184 -6.97 -1.75 -18.56
N CYS A 185 -6.37 -2.93 -18.72
CA CYS A 185 -5.98 -3.78 -17.61
C CYS A 185 -4.99 -3.08 -16.65
N THR A 186 -4.04 -2.34 -17.20
CA THR A 186 -3.08 -1.53 -16.45
C THR A 186 -3.76 -0.44 -15.62
N TYR A 187 -4.63 0.37 -16.25
CA TYR A 187 -5.34 1.44 -15.56
C TYR A 187 -6.23 0.89 -14.44
N LEU A 188 -6.97 -0.18 -14.68
CA LEU A 188 -7.77 -0.84 -13.66
C LEU A 188 -6.90 -1.40 -12.51
N TYR A 189 -5.70 -1.89 -12.81
CA TYR A 189 -4.75 -2.36 -11.80
C TYR A 189 -4.24 -1.20 -10.92
N VAL A 190 -3.93 -0.04 -11.51
CA VAL A 190 -3.56 1.18 -10.78
C VAL A 190 -4.71 1.64 -9.88
N VAL A 191 -5.95 1.70 -10.40
CA VAL A 191 -7.15 2.05 -9.62
C VAL A 191 -7.33 1.10 -8.44
N THR A 192 -7.15 -0.21 -8.66
CA THR A 192 -7.20 -1.22 -7.59
C THR A 192 -6.13 -0.96 -6.53
N GLY A 193 -4.93 -0.57 -6.94
CA GLY A 193 -3.83 -0.17 -6.07
C GLY A 193 -4.16 1.04 -5.20
N ILE A 194 -4.75 2.07 -5.82
CA ILE A 194 -5.20 3.29 -5.14
C ILE A 194 -6.26 3.01 -4.09
N LEU A 195 -7.24 2.15 -4.40
CA LEU A 195 -8.30 1.75 -3.48
C LEU A 195 -7.79 1.00 -2.23
N LYS A 196 -6.52 0.53 -2.22
CA LYS A 196 -5.90 -0.02 -1.00
C LYS A 196 -5.52 1.04 0.02
N CYS A 197 -5.64 2.33 -0.29
CA CYS A 197 -5.59 3.45 0.66
C CYS A 197 -6.91 3.56 1.45
N ASN A 198 -7.37 2.44 2.00
CA ASN A 198 -8.72 2.24 2.55
C ASN A 198 -9.03 3.10 3.78
N ASN A 199 -8.02 3.52 4.54
CA ASN A 199 -8.21 4.28 5.77
C ASN A 199 -8.57 5.76 5.50
N PHE A 200 -8.08 6.33 4.39
CA PHE A 200 -8.41 7.69 3.95
C PHE A 200 -9.57 7.74 2.95
N LEU A 201 -9.93 6.60 2.35
CA LEU A 201 -11.09 6.51 1.47
C LEU A 201 -12.27 5.99 2.29
N ASP A 202 -13.20 6.85 2.65
CA ASP A 202 -14.38 6.43 3.40
C ASP A 202 -15.47 5.85 2.49
N ASN A 203 -16.39 5.07 3.08
CA ASN A 203 -17.60 4.65 2.38
C ASN A 203 -18.55 5.84 2.21
N TRP A 204 -19.33 5.82 1.14
CA TRP A 204 -20.39 6.81 0.98
C TRP A 204 -21.57 6.44 1.86
N ASN A 205 -22.28 7.46 2.35
CA ASN A 205 -23.51 7.27 3.11
C ASN A 205 -24.70 7.24 2.15
N GLU A 206 -25.52 6.21 2.28
CA GLU A 206 -26.78 6.04 1.55
C GLU A 206 -27.85 5.55 2.52
N GLU A 207 -29.11 5.74 2.14
CA GLU A 207 -30.23 5.22 2.94
C GLU A 207 -30.19 3.68 2.95
N PRO A 208 -30.21 3.04 4.13
CA PRO A 208 -30.20 1.59 4.21
C PRO A 208 -31.42 0.97 3.52
N ILE A 209 -31.16 -0.02 2.66
CA ILE A 209 -32.23 -0.80 2.03
C ILE A 209 -32.89 -1.66 3.11
N ARG A 210 -34.20 -1.45 3.33
CA ARG A 210 -34.99 -2.24 4.30
C ARG A 210 -35.38 -3.58 3.68
N ILE A 211 -34.58 -4.61 3.94
CA ILE A 211 -34.85 -5.99 3.48
C ILE A 211 -35.87 -6.67 4.40
N VAL A 212 -35.81 -6.41 5.70
CA VAL A 212 -36.67 -7.05 6.72
C VAL A 212 -37.17 -5.99 7.70
N GLU A 213 -38.44 -6.08 8.06
CA GLU A 213 -39.01 -5.29 9.14
C GLU A 213 -38.41 -5.72 10.48
N THR A 214 -37.76 -4.77 11.15
CA THR A 214 -37.15 -5.00 12.45
C THR A 214 -37.81 -4.12 13.49
N VAL A 215 -38.14 -4.71 14.64
CA VAL A 215 -38.69 -4.01 15.81
C VAL A 215 -37.65 -3.14 16.53
N THR A 216 -36.38 -3.25 16.14
CA THR A 216 -35.25 -2.49 16.68
C THR A 216 -34.49 -1.77 15.58
N THR A 217 -33.87 -0.65 15.91
CA THR A 217 -32.99 0.09 14.98
C THR A 217 -31.75 -0.74 14.64
N ASN A 218 -31.68 -1.27 13.43
CA ASN A 218 -30.46 -1.87 12.89
C ASN A 218 -29.43 -0.78 12.61
N SER A 219 -28.48 -0.60 13.53
CA SER A 219 -27.34 0.29 13.34
C SER A 219 -26.08 -0.53 13.07
N PRO A 220 -25.29 -0.22 12.04
CA PRO A 220 -24.05 -0.91 11.79
C PRO A 220 -23.06 -0.63 12.93
N PHE A 221 -22.28 -1.64 13.32
CA PHE A 221 -21.16 -1.46 14.25
C PHE A 221 -20.08 -0.60 13.58
N LYS A 222 -19.91 0.63 14.05
CA LYS A 222 -18.88 1.55 13.55
C LYS A 222 -17.58 1.32 14.32
N LEU A 223 -16.62 0.65 13.68
CA LEU A 223 -15.25 0.53 14.17
C LEU A 223 -14.46 1.77 13.73
N THR A 224 -13.99 2.57 14.69
CA THR A 224 -13.08 3.69 14.43
C THR A 224 -11.64 3.23 14.62
N LEU A 225 -10.79 3.45 13.61
CA LEU A 225 -9.35 3.20 13.64
C LEU A 225 -8.53 4.50 13.87
N GLY A 226 -9.19 5.61 14.24
CA GLY A 226 -8.55 6.89 14.49
C GLY A 226 -8.23 7.70 13.23
N PHE A 227 -8.93 7.45 12.13
CA PHE A 227 -8.78 8.17 10.85
C PHE A 227 -9.94 9.12 10.55
N ASP A 228 -10.87 9.29 11.49
CA ASP A 228 -12.05 10.13 11.32
C ASP A 228 -11.61 11.60 11.12
N GLY A 229 -12.10 12.26 10.07
CA GLY A 229 -11.70 13.62 9.68
C GLY A 229 -10.47 13.69 8.77
N LEU A 230 -9.91 12.56 8.35
CA LEU A 230 -8.80 12.48 7.37
C LEU A 230 -9.25 11.92 6.01
N GLU A 231 -10.53 12.05 5.68
CA GLU A 231 -11.09 11.53 4.44
C GLU A 231 -10.58 12.31 3.22
N ILE A 232 -10.27 11.58 2.15
CA ILE A 232 -9.89 12.15 0.86
C ILE A 232 -11.12 12.11 -0.05
N PHE A 233 -11.49 13.28 -0.57
CA PHE A 233 -12.57 13.45 -1.54
C PHE A 233 -12.02 13.68 -2.94
N MET A 234 -12.87 13.55 -3.95
CA MET A 234 -12.56 14.01 -5.30
C MET A 234 -12.46 15.55 -5.32
N PRO A 235 -11.84 16.16 -6.36
CA PRO A 235 -11.75 17.62 -6.46
C PRO A 235 -13.09 18.36 -6.47
N ASP A 236 -14.17 17.68 -6.86
CA ASP A 236 -15.56 18.19 -6.85
C ASP A 236 -16.24 18.03 -5.47
N GLY A 237 -15.53 17.50 -4.47
CA GLY A 237 -16.06 17.19 -3.14
C GLY A 237 -16.84 15.87 -3.06
N SER A 238 -16.96 15.12 -4.16
CA SER A 238 -17.66 13.83 -4.14
C SER A 238 -16.83 12.73 -3.49
N ASN A 239 -17.50 11.71 -2.94
CA ASN A 239 -16.81 10.55 -2.39
C ASN A 239 -16.10 9.78 -3.52
N VAL A 240 -14.80 9.50 -3.34
CA VAL A 240 -13.95 8.83 -4.34
C VAL A 240 -14.50 7.47 -4.74
N ARG A 241 -14.94 6.64 -3.78
CA ARG A 241 -15.46 5.30 -4.07
C ARG A 241 -16.77 5.38 -4.86
N LEU A 242 -17.67 6.29 -4.50
CA LEU A 242 -18.93 6.48 -5.23
C LEU A 242 -18.69 6.99 -6.66
N ALA A 243 -17.78 7.95 -6.83
CA ALA A 243 -17.40 8.47 -8.15
C ALA A 243 -16.83 7.34 -9.02
N LEU A 244 -15.92 6.52 -8.48
CA LEU A 244 -15.38 5.36 -9.18
C LEU A 244 -16.46 4.32 -9.49
N MET A 245 -17.37 4.01 -8.56
CA MET A 245 -18.45 3.06 -8.79
C MET A 245 -19.29 3.44 -10.01
N LYS A 246 -19.66 4.73 -10.13
CA LYS A 246 -20.42 5.25 -11.28
C LYS A 246 -19.67 5.10 -12.61
N VAL A 247 -18.35 5.35 -12.60
CA VAL A 247 -17.51 5.21 -13.79
C VAL A 247 -17.32 3.72 -14.15
N MET A 248 -17.06 2.86 -13.16
CA MET A 248 -16.85 1.42 -13.37
C MET A 248 -18.11 0.75 -13.94
N ASN A 249 -19.30 1.11 -13.45
CA ASN A 249 -20.58 0.58 -13.99
C ASN A 249 -20.71 0.85 -15.50
N LYS A 250 -20.50 2.11 -15.91
CA LYS A 250 -20.57 2.50 -17.33
C LYS A 250 -19.45 1.87 -18.15
N LEU A 251 -18.25 1.77 -17.58
CA LEU A 251 -17.10 1.16 -18.23
C LEU A 251 -17.34 -0.33 -18.49
N GLN A 252 -17.94 -1.04 -17.53
CA GLN A 252 -18.30 -2.45 -17.67
C GLN A 252 -19.28 -2.66 -18.81
N GLU A 253 -20.37 -1.87 -18.87
CA GLU A 253 -21.34 -1.94 -19.98
C GLU A 253 -20.64 -1.76 -21.32
N LYS A 254 -19.74 -0.78 -21.42
CA LYS A 254 -19.01 -0.50 -22.66
C LYS A 254 -18.04 -1.60 -23.06
N ILE A 255 -17.31 -2.19 -22.11
CA ILE A 255 -16.41 -3.31 -22.38
C ILE A 255 -17.20 -4.53 -22.86
N LEU A 256 -18.35 -4.83 -22.24
CA LEU A 256 -19.20 -5.94 -22.65
C LEU A 256 -19.80 -5.73 -24.05
N GLU A 257 -20.13 -4.49 -24.41
CA GLU A 257 -20.61 -4.14 -25.75
C GLU A 257 -19.53 -4.29 -26.83
N LYS A 258 -18.33 -3.74 -26.59
CA LYS A 258 -17.26 -3.66 -27.61
C LYS A 258 -16.29 -4.84 -27.64
N SER A 259 -16.04 -5.47 -26.51
CA SER A 259 -14.94 -6.43 -26.34
C SER A 259 -15.22 -7.40 -25.19
N GLU A 260 -16.30 -8.17 -25.34
CA GLU A 260 -16.70 -9.22 -24.38
C GLU A 260 -15.59 -10.25 -24.10
N ASP A 261 -14.68 -10.46 -25.07
CA ASP A 261 -13.54 -11.36 -24.96
C ASP A 261 -12.36 -10.81 -24.14
N ASP A 262 -12.39 -9.55 -23.67
CA ASP A 262 -11.38 -9.00 -22.77
C ASP A 262 -11.55 -9.47 -21.31
N ILE A 263 -11.40 -10.78 -21.12
CA ILE A 263 -11.52 -11.47 -19.84
C ILE A 263 -10.54 -10.92 -18.80
N LYS A 264 -9.38 -10.38 -19.21
CA LYS A 264 -8.37 -9.87 -18.29
C LYS A 264 -8.81 -8.55 -17.67
N SER A 265 -9.28 -7.61 -18.47
CA SER A 265 -9.81 -6.34 -17.98
C SER A 265 -11.06 -6.56 -17.13
N LEU A 266 -11.97 -7.45 -17.56
CA LEU A 266 -13.16 -7.80 -16.78
C LEU A 266 -12.81 -8.41 -15.40
N LYS A 267 -11.81 -9.31 -15.33
CA LYS A 267 -11.30 -9.84 -14.04
C LYS A 267 -10.72 -8.73 -13.16
N GLN A 268 -10.01 -7.77 -13.75
CA GLN A 268 -9.47 -6.65 -12.99
C GLN A 268 -10.57 -5.69 -12.51
N LEU A 269 -11.63 -5.50 -13.30
CA LEU A 269 -12.80 -4.71 -12.96
C LEU A 269 -13.57 -5.34 -11.78
N LEU A 270 -13.70 -6.66 -11.73
CA LEU A 270 -14.21 -7.37 -10.54
C LEU A 270 -13.35 -7.08 -9.30
N ALA A 271 -12.02 -7.10 -9.43
CA ALA A 271 -11.13 -6.76 -8.33
C ALA A 271 -11.30 -5.30 -7.87
N VAL A 272 -11.62 -4.37 -8.78
CA VAL A 272 -11.96 -2.97 -8.42
C VAL A 272 -13.24 -2.95 -7.59
N TYR A 273 -14.32 -3.61 -8.03
CA TYR A 273 -15.58 -3.64 -7.26
C TYR A 273 -15.41 -4.22 -5.86
N GLU A 274 -14.67 -5.33 -5.73
CA GLU A 274 -14.35 -5.90 -4.41
C GLU A 274 -13.69 -4.86 -3.49
N LYS A 275 -12.80 -4.02 -4.01
CA LYS A 275 -12.12 -2.97 -3.23
C LYS A 275 -12.94 -1.71 -3.00
N ILE A 276 -13.88 -1.39 -3.90
CA ILE A 276 -14.86 -0.32 -3.68
C ILE A 276 -15.78 -0.70 -2.50
N HIS A 277 -16.29 -1.92 -2.48
CA HIS A 277 -17.22 -2.35 -1.43
C HIS A 277 -16.55 -2.70 -0.11
N HIS A 278 -15.36 -3.32 -0.12
CA HIS A 278 -14.71 -3.80 1.10
C HIS A 278 -13.66 -2.80 1.58
N ARG A 279 -13.97 -2.04 2.66
CA ARG A 279 -12.99 -1.22 3.38
C ARG A 279 -11.95 -2.08 4.11
N ILE A 280 -12.28 -3.32 4.47
CA ILE A 280 -11.42 -4.20 5.29
C ILE A 280 -10.51 -5.04 4.38
N HIS A 281 -9.24 -5.21 4.79
CA HIS A 281 -8.26 -6.05 4.09
C HIS A 281 -8.80 -7.46 3.82
N SER A 282 -8.35 -8.09 2.73
CA SER A 282 -8.75 -9.45 2.39
C SER A 282 -8.39 -10.44 3.51
N ASN A 283 -9.36 -11.24 3.94
CA ASN A 283 -9.23 -12.27 5.00
C ASN A 283 -7.99 -13.16 4.84
N SER A 284 -7.54 -13.44 3.61
CA SER A 284 -6.41 -14.34 3.34
C SER A 284 -5.07 -13.91 3.94
N SER A 285 -4.75 -12.62 3.92
CA SER A 285 -3.51 -12.10 4.53
C SER A 285 -3.57 -12.17 6.05
N TYR A 286 -4.75 -11.84 6.61
CA TYR A 286 -4.99 -11.92 8.04
C TYR A 286 -4.92 -13.36 8.56
N GLU A 287 -5.53 -14.31 7.86
CA GLU A 287 -5.45 -15.74 8.20
C GLU A 287 -4.02 -16.27 8.19
N SER A 288 -3.24 -15.89 7.18
CA SER A 288 -1.83 -16.27 7.09
C SER A 288 -1.03 -15.68 8.27
N GLN A 289 -1.26 -14.41 8.61
CA GLN A 289 -0.64 -13.78 9.78
C GLN A 289 -1.05 -14.45 11.10
N ILE A 290 -2.32 -14.86 11.25
CA ILE A 290 -2.78 -15.62 12.42
C ILE A 290 -2.04 -16.95 12.52
N LYS A 291 -1.98 -17.72 11.43
CA LYS A 291 -1.32 -19.03 11.41
C LYS A 291 0.17 -18.88 11.77
N SER A 292 0.86 -17.92 11.16
CA SER A 292 2.26 -17.62 11.48
C SER A 292 2.44 -17.23 12.94
N TYR A 293 1.58 -16.36 13.49
CA TYR A 293 1.62 -16.02 14.90
C TYR A 293 1.41 -17.23 15.81
N GLN A 294 0.39 -18.06 15.53
CA GLN A 294 0.07 -19.21 16.37
C GLN A 294 1.25 -20.17 16.44
N LEU A 295 1.90 -20.42 15.30
CA LEU A 295 3.12 -21.22 15.22
C LEU A 295 4.26 -20.57 16.03
N SER A 296 4.59 -19.29 15.78
CA SER A 296 5.65 -18.60 16.53
C SER A 296 5.40 -18.59 18.03
N LYS A 297 4.14 -18.36 18.44
CA LYS A 297 3.73 -18.39 19.83
C LYS A 297 3.93 -19.79 20.42
N GLN A 298 3.49 -20.85 19.75
CA GLN A 298 3.63 -22.22 20.25
C GLN A 298 5.11 -22.60 20.52
N PHE A 299 6.03 -22.17 19.65
CA PHE A 299 7.46 -22.45 19.83
C PHE A 299 8.11 -21.62 20.95
N GLN A 300 7.58 -20.43 21.24
CA GLN A 300 8.21 -19.46 22.16
C GLN A 300 7.43 -19.29 23.47
N GLU A 301 6.35 -20.06 23.67
CA GLU A 301 5.49 -19.96 24.85
C GLU A 301 6.17 -20.59 26.08
N PHE A 302 6.30 -19.78 27.13
CA PHE A 302 6.83 -20.23 28.42
C PHE A 302 5.74 -20.83 29.29
N LYS A 303 5.50 -22.13 29.13
CA LYS A 303 4.45 -22.88 29.85
C LYS A 303 4.66 -22.94 31.37
N LEU A 304 5.88 -22.71 31.85
CA LEU A 304 6.24 -22.81 33.28
C LEU A 304 6.02 -21.51 34.07
N CYS A 305 5.64 -20.41 33.43
CA CYS A 305 5.34 -19.14 34.11
C CYS A 305 3.82 -18.95 34.22
N CYS A 306 3.30 -18.66 35.42
CA CYS A 306 1.89 -18.31 35.63
C CYS A 306 1.49 -16.95 35.01
N VAL A 307 2.46 -16.23 34.43
CA VAL A 307 2.27 -14.92 33.79
C VAL A 307 2.70 -15.02 32.34
N ARG A 308 1.82 -14.62 31.42
CA ARG A 308 2.16 -14.45 30.00
C ARG A 308 3.28 -13.43 29.86
N LYS A 309 4.47 -13.91 29.48
CA LYS A 309 5.63 -13.09 29.14
C LYS A 309 6.16 -13.59 27.80
N ASP A 310 5.81 -12.89 26.75
CA ASP A 310 6.23 -13.18 25.38
C ASP A 310 7.36 -12.21 24.98
N ILE A 311 8.15 -12.57 23.97
CA ILE A 311 9.14 -11.65 23.40
C ILE A 311 8.44 -10.53 22.61
N CYS A 312 9.08 -9.35 22.51
CA CYS A 312 8.50 -8.17 21.86
C CYS A 312 7.95 -8.48 20.45
N ALA A 313 8.67 -9.27 19.64
CA ALA A 313 8.22 -9.64 18.29
C ALA A 313 6.87 -10.39 18.26
N VAL A 314 6.62 -11.29 19.23
CA VAL A 314 5.36 -12.04 19.35
C VAL A 314 4.23 -11.14 19.84
N VAL A 315 4.52 -10.24 20.79
CA VAL A 315 3.53 -9.26 21.29
C VAL A 315 3.15 -8.26 20.20
N THR A 316 4.14 -7.72 19.48
CA THR A 316 3.95 -6.83 18.32
C THR A 316 3.06 -7.49 17.27
N SER A 317 3.39 -8.73 16.90
CA SER A 317 2.59 -9.53 15.95
C SER A 317 1.17 -9.78 16.45
N ARG A 318 0.93 -9.75 17.77
CA ARG A 318 -0.41 -9.85 18.34
C ARG A 318 -1.21 -8.56 18.25
N ILE A 319 -0.60 -7.41 18.47
CA ILE A 319 -1.34 -6.16 18.54
C ILE A 319 -1.62 -5.61 17.14
N ILE A 320 -0.70 -5.75 16.18
CA ILE A 320 -0.95 -5.39 14.78
C ILE A 320 -2.15 -6.13 14.18
N ARG A 321 -2.53 -7.29 14.75
CA ARG A 321 -3.73 -8.03 14.31
C ARG A 321 -5.05 -7.46 14.82
N LEU A 322 -5.01 -6.59 15.83
CA LEU A 322 -6.21 -5.96 16.40
C LEU A 322 -6.54 -4.62 15.73
N THR A 323 -5.71 -4.18 14.79
CA THR A 323 -5.69 -2.85 14.18
C THR A 323 -5.82 -2.95 12.67
#